data_AF-A0A7R9FRT6-F1
#
_entry.id   AF-A0A7R9FRT6-F1
#
_cell.length_a   1.000
_cell.length_b   1.000
_cell.length_c   1.000
_cell.angle_alpha   90.00
_cell.angle_beta   90.00
_cell.angle_gamma   90.00
#
_symmetry.space_group_name_H-M   'P 1'
#
loop_
_entity.id
_entity.type
_entity.pdbx_description
1 polymer ?
#
loop_
_entity_poly.entity_id
_entity_poly.type
_entity_poly.pdbx_seq_one_letter_code
_entity_poly.pdbx_strand_id
1 'polypeptide(L)'
;MFREFFTDGGNIGVDQLDGICFVVPISQARLTQTQKYIFDSILAVFGRDVEKNIYILFTFSDSQKPPALSAINAAGIPFRRSFALNNSAFFVRPDPDDLTRKFWIMGKSSFHKFFNDFLNTKPVSLSLTKEVLQERKQLEAALQGILPQLQNGT
;
A
#
# COMPACT_ATOMS: atom_id res chain seq x y z
N MET A 1 12.83 -8.39 0.18
CA MET A 1 11.36 -8.56 0.24
C MET A 1 10.59 -7.79 -0.83
N PHE A 2 10.37 -6.45 -0.78
CA PHE A 2 9.60 -5.77 -1.85
C PHE A 2 10.31 -5.73 -3.22
N ARG A 3 11.63 -5.50 -3.24
CA ARG A 3 12.41 -5.47 -4.49
C ARG A 3 12.40 -6.80 -5.25
N GLU A 4 12.38 -7.92 -4.54
CA GLU A 4 12.42 -9.27 -5.11
C GLU A 4 11.22 -9.57 -6.02
N PHE A 5 10.04 -9.03 -5.73
CA PHE A 5 8.84 -9.16 -6.58
C PHE A 5 9.02 -8.58 -8.00
N PHE A 6 10.01 -7.70 -8.19
CA PHE A 6 10.22 -6.95 -9.42
C PHE A 6 11.53 -7.29 -10.14
N THR A 7 12.42 -8.07 -9.51
CA THR A 7 13.79 -8.28 -9.97
C THR A 7 14.09 -9.68 -10.51
N ASP A 8 13.13 -10.59 -10.52
CA ASP A 8 13.39 -11.95 -10.99
C ASP A 8 13.49 -11.99 -12.53
N GLY A 9 14.65 -12.42 -13.03
CA GLY A 9 15.11 -12.27 -14.43
C GLY A 9 14.41 -13.14 -15.47
N GLY A 10 13.15 -13.52 -15.23
CA GLY A 10 12.29 -14.23 -16.15
C GLY A 10 11.03 -13.45 -16.45
N ASN A 11 10.27 -13.88 -17.46
CA ASN A 11 9.01 -13.30 -17.95
C ASN A 11 7.83 -13.31 -16.93
N ILE A 12 8.13 -13.28 -15.62
CA ILE A 12 7.23 -13.46 -14.46
C ILE A 12 7.19 -12.17 -13.59
N GLY A 13 8.09 -11.21 -13.82
CA GLY A 13 8.14 -9.98 -13.03
C GLY A 13 6.90 -9.10 -13.22
N VAL A 14 6.39 -8.51 -12.15
CA VAL A 14 5.24 -7.59 -12.20
C VAL A 14 5.60 -6.34 -13.01
N ASP A 15 4.95 -6.12 -14.14
CA ASP A 15 5.16 -4.94 -15.01
C ASP A 15 4.24 -3.76 -14.68
N GLN A 16 3.09 -4.05 -14.06
CA GLN A 16 2.07 -3.06 -13.75
C GLN A 16 1.48 -3.30 -12.37
N LEU A 17 1.02 -2.22 -11.75
CA LEU A 17 0.39 -2.21 -10.43
C LEU A 17 -1.00 -1.60 -10.52
N ASP A 18 -2.03 -2.37 -10.18
CA ASP A 18 -3.41 -1.87 -10.13
C ASP A 18 -3.62 -0.93 -8.93
N GLY A 19 -3.01 -1.26 -7.78
CA GLY A 19 -2.92 -0.35 -6.66
C GLY A 19 -2.34 -0.93 -5.38
N ILE A 20 -2.13 -0.03 -4.42
CA ILE A 20 -1.56 -0.32 -3.11
C ILE A 20 -2.63 -0.05 -2.07
N CYS A 21 -2.96 -1.03 -1.25
CA CYS A 21 -3.93 -0.86 -0.17
C CYS A 21 -3.24 -0.83 1.18
N PHE A 22 -3.29 0.31 1.87
CA PHE A 22 -2.80 0.45 3.22
C PHE A 22 -3.94 0.25 4.21
N VAL A 23 -3.82 -0.78 5.06
CA VAL A 23 -4.87 -1.20 5.98
C VAL A 23 -4.59 -0.65 7.38
N VAL A 24 -5.54 0.09 7.96
CA VAL A 24 -5.37 0.78 9.24
C VAL A 24 -6.63 0.64 10.10
N PRO A 25 -6.55 0.35 11.41
CA PRO A 25 -7.71 0.45 12.30
C PRO A 25 -8.30 1.86 12.32
N ILE A 26 -9.63 1.99 12.24
CA ILE A 26 -10.31 3.29 12.18
C ILE A 26 -10.01 4.18 13.39
N SER A 27 -9.81 3.57 14.56
CA SER A 27 -9.55 4.24 15.84
C SER A 27 -8.10 4.71 16.01
N GLN A 28 -7.23 4.40 15.05
CA GLN A 28 -5.81 4.70 15.17
C GLN A 28 -5.55 6.21 15.02
N ALA A 29 -5.46 6.93 16.14
CA ALA A 29 -5.33 8.38 16.17
C ALA A 29 -3.98 8.94 15.65
N ARG A 30 -2.95 8.09 15.51
CA ARG A 30 -1.62 8.45 14.99
C ARG A 30 -0.99 7.27 14.27
N LEU A 31 -0.30 7.53 13.15
CA LEU A 31 0.55 6.52 12.52
C LEU A 31 1.83 6.32 13.35
N THR A 32 2.24 5.07 13.49
CA THR A 32 3.50 4.72 14.14
C THR A 32 4.68 5.12 13.27
N GLN A 33 5.87 5.27 13.86
CA GLN A 33 7.09 5.56 13.10
C GLN A 33 7.36 4.49 12.03
N THR A 34 7.07 3.23 12.36
CA THR A 34 7.19 2.10 11.44
C THR A 34 6.24 2.23 10.26
N GLN A 35 4.98 2.62 10.48
CA GLN A 35 4.00 2.82 9.39
C GLN A 35 4.43 3.95 8.44
N LYS A 36 4.94 5.06 8.99
CA LYS A 36 5.51 6.15 8.19
C LYS A 36 6.70 5.68 7.36
N TYR A 37 7.64 4.98 7.99
CA TYR A 37 8.81 4.43 7.31
C TYR A 37 8.43 3.47 6.17
N ILE A 38 7.44 2.59 6.38
CA ILE A 38 6.93 1.71 5.32
C ILE A 38 6.37 2.54 4.17
N PHE A 39 5.63 3.60 4.46
CA PHE A 39 5.06 4.47 3.45
C PHE A 39 6.13 5.20 2.63
N ASP A 40 7.11 5.80 3.30
CA ASP A 40 8.26 6.45 2.66
C ASP A 40 9.06 5.46 1.81
N SER A 41 9.21 4.22 2.29
CA SER A 41 9.90 3.15 1.55
C SER A 41 9.16 2.76 0.27
N ILE A 42 7.82 2.68 0.32
CA ILE A 42 6.98 2.40 -0.85
C ILE A 42 7.14 3.53 -1.87
N LEU A 43 6.99 4.80 -1.45
CA LEU A 43 7.16 5.95 -2.34
C LEU A 43 8.58 6.04 -2.92
N ALA A 44 9.62 5.68 -2.16
CA ALA A 44 11.00 5.69 -2.62
C ALA A 44 11.30 4.62 -3.69
N VAL A 45 10.48 3.57 -3.78
CA VAL A 45 10.59 2.51 -4.80
C VAL A 45 9.75 2.87 -6.03
N PHE A 46 8.50 3.25 -5.83
CA PHE A 46 7.55 3.43 -6.93
C PHE A 46 7.46 4.86 -7.46
N GLY A 47 8.12 5.81 -6.79
CA GLY A 47 8.02 7.23 -7.11
C GLY A 47 6.63 7.79 -6.83
N ARG A 48 6.36 8.98 -7.38
CA ARG A 48 5.06 9.66 -7.23
C ARG A 48 3.98 9.14 -8.17
N ASP A 49 4.35 8.29 -9.13
CA ASP A 49 3.43 7.81 -10.15
C ASP A 49 2.34 6.89 -9.58
N VAL A 50 2.63 6.20 -8.47
CA VAL A 50 1.67 5.32 -7.80
C VAL A 50 0.71 6.05 -6.84
N GLU A 51 0.92 7.35 -6.55
CA GLU A 51 0.08 8.10 -5.60
C GLU A 51 -1.41 8.00 -5.94
N LYS A 52 -1.74 7.98 -7.25
CA LYS A 52 -3.10 7.87 -7.79
C LYS A 52 -3.73 6.48 -7.66
N ASN A 53 -2.95 5.50 -7.23
CA ASN A 53 -3.31 4.10 -7.07
C ASN A 53 -3.11 3.63 -5.62
N ILE A 54 -2.81 4.53 -4.68
CA ILE A 54 -2.77 4.25 -3.25
C ILE A 54 -4.17 4.41 -2.65
N TYR A 55 -4.59 3.41 -1.90
CA TYR A 55 -5.88 3.33 -1.21
C TYR A 55 -5.66 3.14 0.29
N ILE A 56 -6.51 3.77 1.09
CA ILE A 56 -6.55 3.55 2.54
C ILE A 56 -7.78 2.73 2.88
N LEU A 57 -7.59 1.59 3.56
CA LEU A 57 -8.67 0.73 4.00
C LEU A 57 -8.74 0.79 5.53
N PHE A 58 -9.75 1.48 6.06
CA PHE A 58 -10.00 1.53 7.49
C PHE A 58 -10.75 0.28 7.95
N THR A 59 -10.20 -0.44 8.92
CA THR A 59 -10.86 -1.61 9.53
C THR A 59 -11.54 -1.24 10.84
N PHE A 60 -12.42 -2.12 11.34
CA PHE A 60 -13.19 -1.91 12.58
C PHE A 60 -14.08 -0.66 12.53
N SER A 61 -14.61 -0.33 11.35
CA SER A 61 -15.46 0.84 11.18
C SER A 61 -16.90 0.58 11.61
N ASP A 62 -17.33 1.31 12.64
CA ASP A 62 -18.68 1.23 13.19
C ASP A 62 -19.51 2.49 12.86
N SER A 63 -19.25 3.15 11.72
CA SER A 63 -19.93 4.35 11.17
C SER A 63 -19.48 5.75 11.62
N GLN A 64 -18.42 5.89 12.41
CA GLN A 64 -17.88 7.20 12.82
C GLN A 64 -16.82 7.76 11.85
N LYS A 65 -16.62 9.09 11.85
CA LYS A 65 -15.53 9.74 11.10
C LYS A 65 -14.18 9.26 11.65
N PRO A 66 -13.30 8.63 10.85
CA PRO A 66 -12.07 8.03 11.33
C PRO A 66 -11.10 9.05 11.95
N PRO A 67 -10.69 8.92 13.22
CA PRO A 67 -9.49 9.59 13.73
C PRO A 67 -8.26 9.24 12.89
N ALA A 68 -8.20 8.03 12.35
CA ALA A 68 -7.11 7.57 11.48
C ALA A 68 -7.01 8.35 10.16
N LEU A 69 -8.11 8.91 9.64
CA LEU A 69 -8.05 9.76 8.45
C LEU A 69 -7.30 11.06 8.73
N SER A 70 -7.55 11.67 9.89
CA SER A 70 -6.81 12.86 10.33
C SER A 70 -5.32 12.55 10.53
N ALA A 71 -4.99 11.37 11.07
CA ALA A 71 -3.62 10.92 11.25
C ALA A 71 -2.85 10.74 9.93
N ILE A 72 -3.51 10.16 8.92
CA ILE A 72 -2.94 9.95 7.58
C ILE A 72 -2.70 11.30 6.89
N ASN A 73 -3.69 12.20 6.94
CA ASN A 73 -3.55 13.54 6.38
C ASN A 73 -2.42 14.33 7.07
N ALA A 74 -2.32 14.26 8.41
CA ALA A 74 -1.24 14.92 9.16
C ALA A 74 0.15 14.34 8.87
N ALA A 75 0.23 13.08 8.45
CA ALA A 75 1.46 12.45 8.01
C ALA A 75 1.84 12.82 6.56
N GLY A 76 1.00 13.56 5.83
CA GLY A 76 1.27 13.96 4.45
C GLY A 76 1.27 12.80 3.45
N ILE A 77 0.59 11.70 3.80
CA ILE A 77 0.52 10.49 2.99
C ILE A 77 -0.41 10.72 1.79
N PRO A 78 0.08 10.72 0.53
CA PRO A 78 -0.78 10.73 -0.64
C PRO A 78 -1.60 9.45 -0.78
N PHE A 79 -2.88 9.61 -1.10
CA PHE A 79 -3.75 8.50 -1.47
C PHE A 79 -4.88 9.02 -2.37
N ARG A 80 -5.41 8.13 -3.22
CA ARG A 80 -6.53 8.41 -4.11
C ARG A 80 -7.84 8.52 -3.36
N ARG A 81 -8.15 7.50 -2.55
CA ARG A 81 -9.41 7.39 -1.81
C ARG A 81 -9.25 6.47 -0.59
N SER A 82 -10.06 6.75 0.43
CA SER A 82 -10.16 5.91 1.62
C SER A 82 -11.52 5.23 1.71
N PHE A 83 -11.55 3.99 2.20
CA PHE A 83 -12.76 3.20 2.39
C PHE A 83 -12.84 2.70 3.83
N ALA A 84 -14.03 2.77 4.41
CA ALA A 84 -14.33 2.22 5.72
C ALA A 84 -14.92 0.81 5.57
N LEU A 85 -14.15 -0.19 5.99
CA LEU A 85 -14.50 -1.60 5.91
C LEU A 85 -14.92 -2.08 7.31
N ASN A 86 -16.19 -2.46 7.42
CA ASN A 86 -16.68 -3.16 8.60
C ASN A 86 -16.47 -4.66 8.39
N ASN A 87 -15.43 -5.20 9.02
CA ASN A 87 -15.09 -6.62 8.89
C ASN A 87 -15.83 -7.51 9.90
N SER A 88 -16.61 -6.93 10.84
CA SER A 88 -17.30 -7.71 11.89
C SER A 88 -18.23 -8.78 11.32
N ALA A 89 -18.88 -8.49 10.18
CA ALA A 89 -19.79 -9.40 9.51
C ALA A 89 -19.13 -10.68 8.95
N PHE A 90 -17.81 -10.69 8.73
CA PHE A 90 -17.09 -11.85 8.19
C PHE A 90 -16.64 -12.84 9.28
N PHE A 91 -16.65 -12.43 10.55
CA PHE A 91 -16.25 -13.27 11.68
C PHE A 91 -17.44 -13.93 12.40
N VAL A 92 -18.66 -13.48 12.12
CA VAL A 92 -19.89 -14.03 12.71
C VAL A 92 -20.55 -14.94 11.67
N ARG A 93 -20.92 -16.16 12.06
CA ARG A 93 -21.78 -17.00 11.19
C ARG A 93 -23.06 -16.22 10.94
N PRO A 94 -23.59 -16.14 9.70
CA PRO A 94 -24.83 -15.43 9.44
C PRO A 94 -25.96 -16.10 10.22
N ASP A 95 -26.21 -15.62 11.43
CA ASP A 95 -27.40 -15.91 12.21
C ASP A 95 -28.55 -15.12 11.57
N PRO A 96 -29.81 -15.62 11.57
CA PRO A 96 -30.93 -14.94 10.93
C PRO A 96 -31.32 -13.59 11.56
N ASP A 97 -30.60 -13.13 12.59
CA ASP A 97 -30.92 -11.88 13.27
C ASP A 97 -30.70 -10.66 12.36
N ASP A 98 -31.52 -9.63 12.61
CA ASP A 98 -31.56 -8.43 11.78
C ASP A 98 -30.22 -7.65 11.80
N LEU A 99 -29.46 -7.76 12.90
CA LEU A 99 -28.19 -7.06 13.09
C LEU A 99 -27.06 -7.67 12.26
N THR A 100 -26.88 -8.99 12.30
CA THR A 100 -25.85 -9.70 11.52
C THR A 100 -26.07 -9.50 10.02
N ARG A 101 -27.33 -9.55 9.58
CA ARG A 101 -27.70 -9.24 8.19
C ARG A 101 -27.37 -7.79 7.81
N LYS A 102 -27.64 -6.82 8.68
CA LYS A 102 -27.31 -5.40 8.45
C LYS A 102 -25.79 -5.19 8.34
N PHE A 103 -24.99 -5.80 9.22
CA PHE A 103 -23.53 -5.74 9.14
C PHE A 103 -23.01 -6.38 7.83
N TRP A 104 -23.58 -7.49 7.40
CA TRP A 104 -23.21 -8.12 6.12
C TRP A 104 -23.51 -7.25 4.91
N ILE A 105 -24.70 -6.64 4.85
CA ILE A 105 -25.08 -5.70 3.79
C ILE A 105 -24.13 -4.49 3.79
N MET A 106 -23.80 -3.96 4.98
CA MET A 106 -22.87 -2.85 5.14
C MET A 106 -21.46 -3.21 4.64
N GLY A 107 -20.91 -4.35 5.07
CA GLY A 107 -19.60 -4.84 4.63
C GLY A 107 -19.55 -5.04 3.11
N LYS A 108 -20.53 -5.75 2.53
CA LYS A 108 -20.63 -5.93 1.07
C LYS A 108 -20.71 -4.60 0.32
N SER A 109 -21.51 -3.65 0.80
CA SER A 109 -21.63 -2.32 0.20
C SER A 109 -20.29 -1.56 0.23
N SER A 110 -19.57 -1.60 1.34
CA SER A 110 -18.23 -1.00 1.44
C SER A 110 -17.24 -1.62 0.47
N PHE A 111 -17.18 -2.95 0.38
CA PHE A 111 -16.31 -3.65 -0.58
C PHE A 111 -16.72 -3.40 -2.04
N HIS A 112 -18.01 -3.37 -2.33
CA HIS A 112 -18.50 -3.06 -3.68
C HIS A 112 -18.06 -1.67 -4.12
N LYS A 113 -18.17 -0.66 -3.25
CA LYS A 113 -17.67 0.71 -3.51
C LYS A 113 -16.16 0.73 -3.73
N PHE A 114 -15.40 -0.01 -2.91
CA PHE A 114 -13.96 -0.13 -3.07
C PHE A 114 -13.59 -0.75 -4.41
N PHE A 115 -14.09 -1.95 -4.72
CA PHE A 115 -13.78 -2.64 -5.96
C PHE A 115 -14.26 -1.89 -7.20
N ASN A 116 -15.39 -1.19 -7.13
CA ASN A 116 -15.84 -0.35 -8.23
C ASN A 116 -14.85 0.80 -8.53
N ASP A 117 -14.21 1.40 -7.53
CA ASP A 117 -13.18 2.41 -7.78
C ASP A 117 -11.85 1.79 -8.21
N PHE A 118 -11.45 0.70 -7.54
CA PHE A 118 -10.20 -0.01 -7.76
C PHE A 118 -10.10 -0.58 -9.17
N LEU A 119 -11.11 -1.34 -9.61
CA LEU A 119 -11.12 -2.01 -10.92
C LEU A 119 -11.25 -1.02 -12.09
N ASN A 120 -11.79 0.18 -11.86
CA ASN A 120 -11.88 1.23 -12.87
C ASN A 120 -10.66 2.16 -12.88
N THR A 121 -9.68 1.91 -12.01
CA THR A 121 -8.45 2.72 -11.96
C THR A 121 -7.42 2.16 -12.93
N LYS A 122 -6.77 3.06 -13.68
CA LYS A 122 -5.73 2.67 -14.64
C LYS A 122 -4.52 2.10 -13.90
N PRO A 123 -4.01 0.93 -14.30
CA PRO A 123 -2.77 0.40 -13.74
C PRO A 123 -1.60 1.36 -13.98
N VAL A 124 -0.65 1.37 -13.05
CA VAL A 124 0.59 2.14 -13.15
C VAL A 124 1.69 1.22 -13.69
N SER A 125 2.35 1.67 -14.75
CA SER A 125 3.54 0.97 -15.26
C SER A 125 4.69 1.08 -14.28
N LEU A 126 5.38 -0.04 -14.06
CA LEU A 126 6.56 -0.13 -13.20
C LEU A 126 7.88 -0.01 -13.98
N SER A 127 7.84 0.34 -15.27
CA SER A 127 9.05 0.46 -16.11
C SER A 127 10.11 1.37 -15.49
N LEU A 128 9.72 2.56 -15.02
CA LEU A 128 10.64 3.51 -14.40
C LEU A 128 11.19 2.99 -13.07
N THR A 129 10.36 2.32 -12.26
CA THR A 129 10.80 1.65 -11.04
C THR A 129 11.84 0.59 -11.34
N LYS A 130 11.65 -0.23 -12.38
CA LYS A 130 12.62 -1.26 -12.79
C LYS A 130 13.95 -0.63 -13.22
N GLU A 131 13.92 0.44 -14.01
CA GLU A 131 15.11 1.19 -14.43
C GLU A 131 15.89 1.73 -13.22
N VAL A 132 15.22 2.45 -12.31
CA VAL A 132 15.84 3.00 -11.10
C VAL A 132 16.44 1.89 -10.22
N LEU A 133 15.76 0.75 -10.08
CA LEU A 133 16.28 -0.39 -9.32
C LEU A 133 17.52 -1.02 -9.98
N GLN A 134 17.54 -1.10 -11.31
CA GLN A 134 18.67 -1.62 -12.08
C GLN A 134 19.89 -0.69 -11.99
N GLU A 135 19.70 0.63 -12.13
CA GLU A 135 20.76 1.62 -11.96
C GLU A 135 21.36 1.54 -10.55
N ARG A 136 20.52 1.49 -9.51
CA ARG A 136 21.00 1.34 -8.12
C ARG A 136 21.84 0.07 -7.94
N LYS A 137 21.42 -1.05 -8.53
CA LYS A 137 22.18 -2.31 -8.47
C LYS A 137 23.54 -2.18 -9.16
N GLN A 138 23.61 -1.49 -10.30
CA GLN A 138 24.87 -1.24 -11.01
C GLN A 138 25.80 -0.33 -10.20
N LEU A 139 25.26 0.74 -9.59
CA LEU A 139 26.01 1.64 -8.71
C LEU A 139 26.56 0.92 -7.47
N GLU A 140 25.74 0.10 -6.81
CA GLU A 140 26.16 -0.71 -5.65
C GLU A 140 27.31 -1.67 -6.02
N ALA A 141 27.22 -2.33 -7.18
CA ALA A 141 28.28 -3.22 -7.68
C ALA A 141 29.58 -2.45 -8.00
N ALA A 142 29.48 -1.28 -8.62
CA ALA A 142 30.63 -0.43 -8.91
C ALA A 142 31.32 0.06 -7.62
N LEU A 143 30.55 0.49 -6.62
CA LEU A 143 31.09 0.91 -5.32
C LEU A 143 31.80 -0.26 -4.59
N GLN A 144 31.24 -1.47 -4.63
CA GLN A 144 31.88 -2.66 -4.07
C GLN A 144 33.21 -3.00 -4.76
N GLY A 145 33.35 -2.75 -6.06
CA GLY A 145 34.62 -2.93 -6.79
C GLY A 145 35.68 -1.86 -6.49
N ILE A 146 35.27 -0.67 -6.06
CA ILE A 146 36.16 0.47 -5.75
C ILE A 146 36.60 0.47 -4.29
N LEU A 147 35.73 0.09 -3.35
CA LEU A 147 36.00 0.06 -1.90
C LEU A 147 37.33 -0.63 -1.51
N PRO A 148 37.70 -1.80 -2.08
CA PRO A 148 38.98 -2.45 -1.78
C PRO A 148 40.21 -1.65 -2.23
N GLN A 149 40.07 -0.86 -3.31
CA GLN A 149 41.18 -0.05 -3.85
C GLN A 149 41.45 1.18 -2.98
N LEU A 150 40.42 1.73 -2.35
CA LEU A 150 40.54 2.85 -1.41
C LEU A 150 41.11 2.40 -0.05
N GLN A 151 40.85 1.16 0.37
CA GLN A 151 41.35 0.62 1.64
C GLN A 151 42.82 0.15 1.56
N ASN A 152 43.30 -0.24 0.37
CA ASN A 152 44.69 -0.66 0.15
C ASN A 152 45.61 0.50 -0.27
N GLY A 153 45.09 1.71 -0.41
CA GLY A 153 45.82 2.92 -0.82
C GLY A 153 46.26 3.85 0.32
N THR A 154 46.16 3.41 1.57
CA THR A 154 46.67 4.07 2.79
C THR A 154 47.74 3.25 3.47
#